data_AF-A0A931SHA9-F1
#
_entry.id   AF-A0A931SHA9-F1
#
_cell.length_a   1.000
_cell.length_b   1.000
_cell.length_c   1.000
_cell.angle_alpha   90.00
_cell.angle_beta   90.00
_cell.angle_gamma   90.00
#
_symmetry.space_group_name_H-M   'P 1'
#
loop_
_entity.id
_entity.type
_entity.pdbx_description
1 polymer ?
#
loop_
_entity_poly.entity_id
_entity_poly.type
_entity_poly.pdbx_seq_one_letter_code
_entity_poly.pdbx_strand_id
1 'polypeptide(L)'
;METRRKASNLMLKEIDITSGMVKRTKFPPERIERDIGVAVRFLSHWRGVKRIWLFGSAAKGAVLDWRSDLDFAVEGMPAEDQARAWAELDEQLTLPVDLVRWETANAVLRDEVTRWGKLVYEA
;
A
#
# COMPACT_ATOMS: atom_id res chain seq x y z
N MET A 1 26.57 15.54 0.91
CA MET A 1 25.09 15.37 0.84
C MET A 1 24.86 13.91 0.53
N GLU A 2 24.64 13.12 1.58
CA GLU A 2 24.83 11.69 1.56
C GLU A 2 23.54 10.97 1.16
N THR A 3 23.57 10.31 0.02
CA THR A 3 22.51 9.44 -0.51
C THR A 3 22.46 8.15 0.32
N ARG A 4 21.90 8.21 1.53
CA ARG A 4 21.54 6.99 2.30
C ARG A 4 20.06 6.68 2.09
N ARG A 5 19.74 6.12 0.93
CA ARG A 5 18.40 5.58 0.65
C ARG A 5 18.51 4.08 0.34
N LYS A 6 17.81 3.27 1.14
CA LYS A 6 17.56 1.82 1.01
C LYS A 6 18.76 0.85 1.17
N ALA A 7 19.72 1.10 2.07
CA ALA A 7 20.76 0.11 2.41
C ALA A 7 20.59 -0.62 3.76
N SER A 8 19.56 -0.33 4.56
CA SER A 8 19.42 -0.88 5.92
C SER A 8 18.12 -1.65 6.20
N ASN A 9 17.47 -2.20 5.17
CA ASN A 9 16.37 -3.18 5.33
C ASN A 9 16.78 -4.62 4.95
N LEU A 10 18.07 -4.88 4.80
CA LEU A 10 18.61 -6.24 4.64
C LEU A 10 18.92 -6.86 6.02
N MET A 11 17.89 -7.17 6.80
CA MET A 11 17.98 -8.00 8.02
C MET A 11 16.55 -8.48 8.32
N LEU A 12 16.17 -9.77 8.31
CA LEU A 12 16.90 -11.03 8.43
C LEU A 12 16.29 -12.04 7.43
N LYS A 13 17.10 -12.62 6.54
CA LYS A 13 16.72 -13.88 5.88
C LYS A 13 17.10 -15.00 6.85
N GLU A 14 16.12 -15.59 7.54
CA GLU A 14 16.32 -16.93 8.07
C GLU A 14 16.21 -17.91 6.89
N ILE A 15 17.35 -18.16 6.25
CA ILE A 15 17.49 -19.21 5.25
C ILE A 15 17.61 -20.52 6.00
N ASP A 16 16.50 -21.23 6.17
CA ASP A 16 16.54 -22.63 6.59
C ASP A 16 16.92 -23.49 5.37
N ILE A 17 18.23 -23.60 5.13
CA ILE A 17 18.84 -24.29 3.98
C ILE A 17 18.59 -25.82 3.97
N THR A 18 17.95 -26.38 5.00
CA THR A 18 17.78 -27.84 5.13
C THR A 18 16.54 -28.42 4.42
N SER A 19 15.56 -27.60 4.00
CA SER A 19 14.27 -28.13 3.49
C SER A 19 13.86 -27.69 2.08
N GLY A 20 14.65 -26.87 1.36
CA GLY A 20 14.30 -26.41 0.01
C GLY A 20 13.04 -25.53 -0.09
N MET A 21 12.38 -25.22 1.02
CA MET A 21 11.25 -24.28 1.12
C MET A 21 11.74 -22.94 1.67
N VAL A 22 11.61 -21.86 0.88
CA VAL A 22 11.75 -20.50 1.37
C VAL A 22 10.61 -20.25 2.36
N LYS A 23 10.91 -20.19 3.66
CA LYS A 23 9.90 -19.79 4.65
C LYS A 23 9.41 -18.39 4.29
N ARG A 24 8.10 -18.26 4.04
CA ARG A 24 7.46 -16.96 3.81
C ARG A 24 7.67 -16.10 5.06
N THR A 25 8.60 -15.15 5.02
CA THR A 25 8.73 -14.15 6.08
C THR A 25 7.50 -13.26 5.99
N LYS A 26 6.57 -13.48 6.91
CA LYS A 26 5.32 -12.71 7.05
C LYS A 26 5.63 -11.36 7.66
N PHE A 27 4.94 -10.31 7.22
CA PHE A 27 5.02 -9.05 7.95
C PHE A 27 4.19 -9.13 9.23
N PRO A 28 4.68 -8.56 10.33
CA PRO A 28 3.88 -8.43 11.53
C PRO A 28 2.64 -7.56 11.25
N PRO A 29 1.45 -7.91 11.76
CA PRO A 29 0.23 -7.12 11.57
C PRO A 29 0.41 -5.65 11.94
N GLU A 30 1.13 -5.35 13.02
CA GLU A 30 1.38 -3.99 13.50
C GLU A 30 2.18 -3.14 12.50
N ARG A 31 3.03 -3.76 11.67
CA ARG A 31 3.77 -3.05 10.62
C ARG A 31 2.84 -2.69 9.46
N ILE A 32 1.94 -3.60 9.09
CA ILE A 32 0.97 -3.39 8.02
C ILE A 32 0.00 -2.26 8.43
N GLU A 33 -0.53 -2.32 9.65
CA GLU A 33 -1.40 -1.28 10.21
C GLU A 33 -0.70 0.09 10.27
N ARG A 34 0.59 0.11 10.61
CA ARG A 34 1.39 1.34 10.60
C ARG A 34 1.50 1.92 9.18
N ASP A 35 1.86 1.11 8.19
CA ASP A 35 2.01 1.55 6.80
C ASP A 35 0.66 2.05 6.24
N ILE A 36 -0.45 1.36 6.52
CA ILE A 36 -1.80 1.83 6.17
C ILE A 36 -2.08 3.18 6.82
N GLY A 37 -1.79 3.34 8.11
CA GLY A 37 -1.98 4.61 8.81
C GLY A 37 -1.13 5.75 8.24
N VAL A 38 0.11 5.47 7.82
CA VAL A 38 0.97 6.45 7.14
C VAL A 38 0.36 6.83 5.79
N ALA A 39 -0.07 5.85 4.99
CA ALA A 39 -0.66 6.08 3.68
C ALA A 39 -1.94 6.90 3.75
N VAL A 40 -2.87 6.56 4.64
CA VAL A 40 -4.13 7.27 4.81
C VAL A 40 -3.88 8.72 5.23
N ARG A 41 -3.00 8.95 6.22
CA ARG A 41 -2.64 10.31 6.63
C ARG A 41 -1.96 11.07 5.49
N PHE A 42 -1.06 10.45 4.74
CA PHE A 42 -0.37 11.12 3.64
C PHE A 42 -1.36 11.53 2.54
N LEU A 43 -2.16 10.59 2.06
CA LEU A 43 -3.11 10.78 0.96
C LEU A 43 -4.23 11.76 1.31
N SER A 44 -4.72 11.79 2.57
CA SER A 44 -5.81 12.70 2.97
C SER A 44 -5.44 14.18 2.92
N HIS A 45 -4.16 14.54 2.90
CA HIS A 45 -3.71 15.93 2.78
C HIS A 45 -3.62 16.42 1.33
N TRP A 46 -3.79 15.53 0.35
CA TRP A 46 -3.77 15.94 -1.05
C TRP A 46 -5.03 16.70 -1.42
N ARG A 47 -4.85 17.76 -2.21
CA ARG A 47 -5.96 18.62 -2.63
C ARG A 47 -6.99 17.81 -3.41
N GLY A 48 -8.25 17.95 -3.02
CA GLY A 48 -9.38 17.35 -3.72
C GLY A 48 -9.70 15.92 -3.32
N VAL A 49 -8.85 15.24 -2.53
CA VAL A 49 -9.14 13.89 -2.03
C VAL A 49 -10.41 13.90 -1.19
N LYS A 50 -11.34 13.00 -1.51
CA LYS A 50 -12.65 12.87 -0.85
C LYS A 50 -12.77 11.57 -0.08
N ARG A 51 -12.35 10.46 -0.70
CA ARG A 51 -12.46 9.11 -0.15
C ARG A 51 -11.22 8.31 -0.48
N ILE A 52 -10.80 7.46 0.46
CA ILE A 52 -9.73 6.49 0.26
C ILE A 52 -10.27 5.12 0.66
N TRP A 53 -10.10 4.16 -0.23
CA TRP A 53 -10.37 2.75 0.06
C TRP A 53 -9.08 1.96 0.06
N LEU A 54 -8.89 1.14 1.10
CA LEU A 54 -7.95 0.03 1.06
C LEU A 54 -8.67 -1.17 0.41
N PHE A 55 -8.09 -1.77 -0.63
CA PHE A 55 -8.66 -2.96 -1.27
C PHE A 55 -7.61 -4.06 -1.40
N GLY A 56 -7.88 -5.05 -2.25
CA GLY A 56 -6.95 -6.15 -2.51
C GLY A 56 -6.70 -7.05 -1.30
N SER A 57 -5.48 -7.54 -1.18
CA SER A 57 -5.11 -8.57 -0.20
C SER A 57 -5.20 -8.07 1.24
N ALA A 58 -4.81 -6.82 1.48
CA ALA A 58 -4.83 -6.19 2.80
C ALA A 58 -6.26 -5.99 3.33
N ALA A 59 -7.21 -5.65 2.46
CA ALA A 59 -8.61 -5.49 2.86
C ALA A 59 -9.26 -6.80 3.31
N LYS A 60 -8.88 -7.93 2.68
CA LYS A 60 -9.43 -9.27 2.93
C LYS A 60 -8.88 -9.94 4.21
N GLY A 61 -8.01 -9.26 4.97
CA GLY A 61 -7.37 -9.81 6.17
C GLY A 61 -6.37 -10.93 5.86
N ALA A 62 -5.85 -10.95 4.62
CA ALA A 62 -4.84 -11.93 4.24
C ALA A 62 -3.53 -11.69 5.01
N VAL A 63 -2.80 -12.77 5.26
CA VAL A 63 -1.44 -12.67 5.80
C VAL A 63 -0.53 -12.14 4.70
N LEU A 64 -0.08 -10.88 4.85
CA LEU A 64 0.82 -10.26 3.88
C LEU A 64 2.28 -10.71 4.11
N ASP A 65 2.99 -10.89 3.01
CA ASP A 65 4.42 -11.22 3.00
C ASP A 65 5.22 -10.23 2.16
N TRP A 66 6.52 -10.45 2.01
CA TRP A 66 7.43 -9.59 1.25
C TRP A 66 7.07 -9.38 -0.23
N ARG A 67 6.14 -10.15 -0.78
CA ARG A 67 5.64 -10.01 -2.16
C ARG A 67 4.32 -9.24 -2.23
N SER A 68 3.71 -8.93 -1.10
CA SER A 68 2.45 -8.21 -1.03
C SER A 68 2.64 -6.71 -1.27
N ASP A 69 1.65 -6.09 -1.87
CA ASP A 69 1.44 -4.66 -2.03
C ASP A 69 0.30 -4.17 -1.12
N LEU A 70 0.25 -2.86 -0.92
CA LEU A 70 -0.91 -2.17 -0.36
C LEU A 70 -1.66 -1.45 -1.48
N ASP A 71 -2.89 -1.87 -1.73
CA ASP A 71 -3.73 -1.32 -2.79
C ASP A 71 -4.66 -0.23 -2.25
N PHE A 72 -4.53 0.99 -2.79
CA PHE A 72 -5.39 2.12 -2.46
C PHE A 72 -6.13 2.66 -3.68
N ALA A 73 -7.44 2.81 -3.55
CA ALA A 73 -8.24 3.60 -4.48
C ALA A 73 -8.50 4.97 -3.86
N VAL A 74 -8.28 6.04 -4.61
CA VAL A 74 -8.45 7.42 -4.13
C VAL A 74 -9.38 8.19 -5.05
N GLU A 75 -10.44 8.74 -4.49
CA GLU A 75 -11.35 9.64 -5.19
C GLU A 75 -10.98 11.10 -4.94
N GLY A 76 -11.10 11.90 -6.01
CA GLY A 76 -10.97 13.34 -6.01
C GLY A 76 -9.55 13.84 -6.24
N MET A 77 -8.57 12.93 -6.28
CA MET A 77 -7.19 13.25 -6.62
C MET A 77 -7.08 13.73 -8.09
N PRO A 78 -6.45 14.89 -8.34
CA PRO A 78 -6.13 15.36 -9.69
C PRO A 78 -5.18 14.40 -10.44
N ALA A 79 -5.23 14.40 -11.77
CA ALA A 79 -4.43 13.47 -12.58
C ALA A 79 -2.93 13.76 -12.48
N GLU A 80 -2.61 15.04 -12.51
CA GLU A 80 -1.27 15.61 -12.39
C GLU A 80 -0.57 15.28 -11.06
N ASP A 81 -1.35 14.92 -10.04
CA ASP A 81 -0.87 14.65 -8.69
C ASP A 81 -0.58 13.16 -8.45
N GLN A 82 -1.21 12.25 -9.20
CA GLN A 82 -1.15 10.80 -8.95
C GLN A 82 0.28 10.25 -8.93
N ALA A 83 1.06 10.56 -9.97
CA ALA A 83 2.41 10.02 -10.11
C ALA A 83 3.34 10.51 -8.98
N ARG A 84 3.18 11.77 -8.56
CA ARG A 84 3.94 12.35 -7.45
C ARG A 84 3.52 11.72 -6.12
N ALA A 85 2.21 11.61 -5.87
CA ALA A 85 1.68 10.98 -4.67
C ALA A 85 2.14 9.52 -4.54
N TRP A 86 2.09 8.75 -5.63
CA TRP A 86 2.57 7.37 -5.64
C TRP A 86 4.06 7.27 -5.30
N ALA A 87 4.91 8.07 -5.96
CA ALA A 87 6.36 8.02 -5.75
C ALA A 87 6.74 8.39 -4.31
N GLU A 88 6.16 9.46 -3.77
CA GLU A 88 6.40 9.89 -2.38
C GLU A 88 5.88 8.87 -1.36
N LEU A 89 4.82 8.15 -1.69
CA LEU A 89 4.25 7.12 -0.82
C LEU A 89 5.10 5.85 -0.82
N ASP A 90 5.53 5.34 -1.98
CA ASP A 90 6.44 4.18 -2.11
C ASP A 90 7.76 4.38 -1.34
N GLU A 91 8.21 5.63 -1.24
CA GLU A 91 9.39 6.00 -0.49
C GLU A 91 9.22 5.97 1.03
N GLN A 92 7.98 6.12 1.52
CA GLN A 92 7.64 6.19 2.94
C GLN A 92 7.22 4.84 3.52
N LEU A 93 6.61 3.98 2.70
CA LEU A 93 6.08 2.70 3.14
C LEU A 93 7.13 1.60 3.12
N THR A 94 6.92 0.58 3.93
CA THR A 94 7.77 -0.62 3.91
C THR A 94 7.32 -1.60 2.83
N LEU A 95 6.02 -1.64 2.56
CA LEU A 95 5.41 -2.39 1.47
C LEU A 95 5.31 -1.54 0.20
N PRO A 96 5.47 -2.15 -0.99
CA PRO A 96 5.09 -1.51 -2.25
C PRO A 96 3.63 -1.05 -2.22
N VAL A 97 3.33 0.02 -2.95
CA VAL A 97 1.99 0.58 -3.03
C VAL A 97 1.46 0.59 -4.46
N ASP A 98 0.21 0.18 -4.63
CA ASP A 98 -0.57 0.46 -5.85
C ASP A 98 -1.57 1.57 -5.55
N LEU A 99 -1.53 2.63 -6.37
CA LEU A 99 -2.35 3.82 -6.19
C LEU A 99 -3.25 4.03 -7.42
N VAL A 100 -4.52 3.71 -7.24
CA VAL A 100 -5.54 3.82 -8.27
C VAL A 100 -6.37 5.09 -8.07
N ARG A 101 -6.45 5.92 -9.11
CA ARG A 101 -7.44 7.02 -9.15
C ARG A 101 -8.83 6.48 -9.46
N TRP A 102 -9.78 6.81 -8.59
CA TRP A 102 -11.17 6.37 -8.71
C TRP A 102 -11.82 6.81 -10.02
N GLU A 103 -11.52 8.02 -10.47
CA GLU A 103 -12.05 8.64 -11.68
C GLU A 103 -11.73 7.84 -12.94
N THR A 104 -10.57 7.17 -12.97
CA THR A 104 -10.06 6.39 -14.10
C THR A 104 -10.15 4.88 -13.89
N ALA A 105 -10.56 4.42 -12.72
CA ALA A 105 -10.76 3.00 -12.43
C ALA A 105 -11.85 2.42 -13.35
N ASN A 106 -11.56 1.27 -13.96
CA ASN A 106 -12.53 0.58 -14.80
C ASN A 106 -13.69 -0.02 -13.96
N ALA A 107 -14.76 -0.44 -14.63
CA ALA A 107 -15.97 -0.93 -13.96
C ALA A 107 -15.73 -2.16 -13.07
N VAL A 108 -14.85 -3.07 -13.50
CA VAL A 108 -14.50 -4.29 -12.74
C VAL A 108 -13.81 -3.93 -11.44
N LEU A 109 -12.82 -3.04 -11.50
CA LEU A 109 -12.09 -2.59 -10.33
C LEU A 109 -12.97 -1.80 -9.36
N ARG A 110 -13.86 -0.94 -9.89
CA ARG A 110 -14.85 -0.23 -9.05
C ARG A 110 -15.77 -1.20 -8.32
N ASP A 111 -16.23 -2.25 -8.99
CA ASP A 111 -17.06 -3.31 -8.39
C ASP A 111 -16.28 -4.06 -7.29
N GLU A 112 -15.00 -4.40 -7.52
CA GLU A 112 -14.16 -5.02 -6.50
C GLU A 112 -13.98 -4.11 -5.27
N VAL A 113 -13.61 -2.85 -5.47
CA VAL A 113 -13.38 -1.88 -4.39
C VAL A 113 -14.66 -1.63 -3.60
N THR A 114 -15.81 -1.50 -4.26
CA THR A 114 -17.08 -1.24 -3.57
C THR A 114 -17.61 -2.45 -2.81
N ARG A 115 -17.37 -3.67 -3.29
CA ARG A 115 -17.82 -4.90 -2.61
C ARG A 115 -16.91 -5.34 -1.47
N TRP A 116 -15.60 -5.25 -1.67
CA TRP A 116 -14.61 -5.88 -0.79
C TRP A 116 -13.62 -4.89 -0.17
N GLY A 117 -13.55 -3.67 -0.68
CA GLY A 117 -12.71 -2.63 -0.13
C GLY A 117 -13.21 -2.13 1.22
N LYS A 118 -12.30 -1.57 1.99
CA LYS A 118 -12.58 -0.88 3.25
C LYS A 118 -12.43 0.62 3.02
N LEU A 119 -13.48 1.38 3.27
CA LEU A 119 -13.38 2.84 3.35
C LEU A 119 -12.55 3.19 4.58
N VAL A 120 -11.38 3.80 4.37
CA VAL A 120 -10.42 4.14 5.43
C VAL A 120 -10.29 5.64 5.68
N TYR A 121 -10.89 6.45 4.81
CA TYR A 121 -10.99 7.91 4.95
C TYR A 121 -12.17 8.46 4.13
N GLU A 122 -12.85 9.46 4.69
CA GLU A 122 -13.85 10.30 4.05
C GLU A 122 -13.74 11.73 4.62
N ALA A 123 -13.77 12.75 3.74
CA ALA A 123 -13.58 14.16 4.07
C ALA A 123 -14.85 14.88 4.54
#